data_AF-A0A1I6RNB7-F1
#
_entry.id   AF-A0A1I6RNB7-F1
#
_cell.length_a   1.000
_cell.length_b   1.000
_cell.length_c   1.000
_cell.angle_alpha   90.00
_cell.angle_beta   90.00
_cell.angle_gamma   90.00
#
_symmetry.space_group_name_H-M   'P 1'
#
loop_
_entity.id
_entity.type
_entity.pdbx_description
1 polymer ?
#
loop_
_entity_poly.entity_id
_entity_poly.type
_entity_poly.pdbx_seq_one_letter_code
_entity_poly.pdbx_strand_id
1 'polypeptide(L)'
;MAFTPQTWPGRVIPADREQAELATRKLFGELFPGHPVTSQAIAILNRWFDAGWCVDAIKVALDNLPEGREGFQPRRGDQESPEDFLVRRLRKWFREEDDDFERNARLAPPRAGQSLDMHLRLKRQQQINDGLVSRPRRLTEAGQQARRQVRERAGKGRPDPIARARARDARVQQALDALAVDVPPAHAGEGENAPDDRRDSQLVAAYAARTATVRHDPTVRRILARLTEERRRPNAQETIILRRAVRAAQQRASLGTLAAATADATNEVLNPDAQRILTYLDHALNSGLTLDQTLALMHTQVDTLDTP
;
A
#
# COMPACT_ATOMS: atom_id res chain seq x y z
N MET A 1 -7.69 21.02 21.32
CA MET A 1 -6.60 20.54 22.19
C MET A 1 -5.31 21.06 21.58
N ALA A 2 -4.62 21.98 22.25
CA ALA A 2 -3.29 22.39 21.81
C ALA A 2 -2.29 21.33 22.27
N PHE A 3 -1.48 20.79 21.36
CA PHE A 3 -0.43 19.87 21.72
C PHE A 3 0.76 20.66 22.28
N THR A 4 1.23 20.23 23.45
CA THR A 4 2.50 20.66 24.03
C THR A 4 3.58 19.60 23.77
N PRO A 5 4.88 19.94 23.83
CA PRO A 5 5.95 18.95 23.65
C PRO A 5 5.78 17.72 24.54
N GLN A 6 5.34 17.90 25.79
CA GLN A 6 5.14 16.82 26.76
C GLN A 6 3.94 15.92 26.42
N THR A 7 2.94 16.46 25.73
CA THR A 7 1.70 15.74 25.39
C THR A 7 1.69 15.21 23.96
N TRP A 8 2.76 15.48 23.19
CA TRP A 8 2.86 15.03 21.81
C TRP A 8 2.85 13.49 21.72
N PRO A 9 2.01 12.88 20.87
CA PRO A 9 1.94 11.42 20.75
C PRO A 9 3.16 10.84 20.00
N GLY A 10 3.82 9.84 20.59
CA GLY A 10 5.07 9.26 20.06
C GLY A 10 4.94 8.54 18.72
N ARG A 11 3.76 7.96 18.44
CA ARG A 11 3.46 7.22 17.19
C ARG A 11 2.99 8.09 16.03
N VAL A 12 2.82 9.40 16.23
CA VAL A 12 2.32 10.28 15.17
C VAL A 12 3.46 10.78 14.30
N ILE A 13 3.26 10.73 12.99
CA ILE A 13 4.14 11.34 11.99
C ILE A 13 3.76 12.82 11.90
N PRO A 14 4.69 13.76 12.19
CA PRO A 14 4.45 15.19 12.02
C PRO A 14 4.18 15.53 10.56
N ALA A 15 3.10 16.26 10.28
CA ALA A 15 2.75 16.69 8.92
C ALA A 15 3.30 18.09 8.58
N ASP A 16 3.41 18.96 9.58
CA ASP A 16 3.79 20.36 9.42
C ASP A 16 5.06 20.68 10.22
N ARG A 17 5.73 21.77 9.85
CA ARG A 17 6.94 22.25 10.54
C ARG A 17 6.73 22.45 12.04
N GLU A 18 5.61 23.06 12.45
CA GLU A 18 5.30 23.28 13.87
C GLU A 18 5.13 21.95 14.63
N GLN A 19 4.48 20.96 14.00
CA GLN A 19 4.33 19.62 14.56
C GLN A 19 5.69 18.93 14.71
N ALA A 20 6.56 19.12 13.73
CA ALA A 20 7.89 18.54 13.73
C ALA A 20 8.79 19.17 14.80
N GLU A 21 8.65 20.47 15.06
CA GLU A 21 9.30 21.15 16.18
C GLU A 21 8.82 20.61 17.54
N LEU A 22 7.51 20.40 17.71
CA LEU A 22 6.95 19.80 18.93
C LEU A 22 7.45 18.36 19.14
N ALA A 23 7.46 17.56 18.08
CA ALA A 23 7.95 16.19 18.09
C ALA A 23 9.45 16.12 18.43
N THR A 24 10.24 17.04 17.86
CA THR A 24 11.67 17.17 18.14
C THR A 24 11.92 17.56 19.60
N ARG A 25 11.19 18.56 20.11
CA ARG A 25 11.28 18.97 21.52
C ARG A 25 10.90 17.85 22.48
N LYS A 26 9.90 17.04 22.13
CA LYS A 26 9.58 15.84 22.91
C LYS A 26 10.74 14.86 22.93
N LEU A 27 11.27 14.51 21.76
CA LEU A 27 12.38 13.55 21.64
C LEU A 27 13.61 14.02 22.44
N PHE A 28 13.97 15.30 22.32
CA PHE A 28 15.08 15.88 23.07
C PHE A 28 14.84 15.91 24.57
N GLY A 29 13.63 16.23 25.03
CA GLY A 29 13.29 16.20 26.45
C GLY A 29 13.40 14.80 27.06
N GLU A 30 13.15 13.75 26.27
CA GLU A 30 13.20 12.36 26.74
C GLU A 30 14.61 11.73 26.61
N LEU A 31 15.38 12.07 25.57
CA LEU A 31 16.70 11.47 25.30
C LEU A 31 17.88 12.31 25.80
N PHE A 32 17.73 13.64 25.83
CA PHE A 32 18.82 14.58 26.11
C PHE A 32 18.38 15.62 27.16
N PRO A 33 18.10 15.20 28.41
CA PRO A 33 17.65 16.11 29.44
C PRO A 33 18.67 17.24 29.65
N GLY A 34 18.21 18.49 29.60
CA GLY A 34 19.06 19.68 29.80
C GLY A 34 19.75 20.23 28.53
N HIS A 35 19.67 19.54 27.39
CA HIS A 35 20.18 20.07 26.13
C HIS A 35 19.12 20.89 25.39
N PRO A 36 19.44 22.11 24.90
CA PRO A 36 18.53 22.91 24.12
C PRO A 36 18.29 22.28 22.74
N VAL A 37 17.07 22.44 22.22
CA VAL A 37 16.75 22.05 20.84
C VAL A 37 17.28 23.10 19.89
N THR A 38 18.18 22.71 19.00
CA THR A 38 18.76 23.58 17.98
C THR A 38 17.97 23.50 16.67
N SER A 39 18.14 24.51 15.80
CA SER A 39 17.59 24.50 14.44
C SER A 39 18.18 23.35 13.59
N GLN A 40 19.43 22.97 13.85
CA GLN A 40 20.12 21.87 13.19
C GLN A 40 19.50 20.52 13.54
N ALA A 41 19.20 20.28 14.82
CA ALA A 41 18.49 19.09 15.26
C ALA A 41 17.10 18.96 14.59
N ILE A 42 16.36 20.07 14.52
CA ILE A 42 15.06 20.13 13.84
C ILE A 42 15.23 19.80 12.34
N ALA A 43 16.23 20.38 11.67
CA ALA A 43 16.47 20.13 10.26
C ALA A 43 16.83 18.66 9.97
N ILE A 44 17.64 18.02 10.84
CA ILE A 44 17.99 16.61 10.72
C ILE A 44 16.73 15.76 10.88
N LEU A 45 15.95 15.96 11.94
CA LEU A 45 14.78 15.13 12.26
C LEU A 45 13.61 15.37 11.31
N ASN A 46 13.42 16.59 10.79
CA ASN A 46 12.43 16.89 9.76
C ASN A 46 12.59 15.99 8.55
N ARG A 47 13.84 15.72 8.12
CA ARG A 47 14.09 14.81 7.00
C ARG A 47 13.59 13.40 7.30
N TRP A 48 13.67 12.93 8.54
CA TRP A 48 13.17 11.61 8.95
C TRP A 48 11.64 11.59 9.03
N PHE A 49 11.04 12.65 9.57
CA PHE A 49 9.59 12.81 9.60
C PHE A 49 8.98 12.83 8.18
N ASP A 50 9.62 13.51 7.23
CA ASP A 50 9.20 13.52 5.81
C ASP A 50 9.25 12.12 5.18
N ALA A 51 10.14 11.24 5.66
CA ALA A 51 10.22 9.84 5.24
C ALA A 51 9.21 8.92 5.96
N GLY A 52 8.26 9.49 6.72
CA GLY A 52 7.22 8.74 7.41
C GLY A 52 7.63 8.16 8.76
N TRP A 53 8.74 8.61 9.33
CA TRP A 53 9.16 8.16 10.65
C TRP A 53 8.38 8.90 11.75
N CYS A 54 8.12 8.21 12.87
CA CYS A 54 7.57 8.82 14.09
C CYS A 54 8.62 8.87 15.20
N VAL A 55 8.35 9.64 16.26
CA VAL A 55 9.25 9.79 17.43
C VAL A 55 9.61 8.42 18.03
N ASP A 56 8.62 7.53 18.17
CA ASP A 56 8.85 6.18 18.70
C ASP A 56 9.68 5.32 17.74
N ALA A 57 9.54 5.49 16.42
CA ALA A 57 10.36 4.78 15.44
C ALA A 57 11.81 5.23 15.52
N ILE A 58 12.05 6.54 15.70
CA ILE A 58 13.40 7.09 15.88
C ILE A 58 14.03 6.55 17.16
N LYS A 59 13.30 6.52 18.29
CA LYS A 59 13.83 5.91 19.53
C LYS A 59 14.23 4.46 19.34
N VAL A 60 13.35 3.66 18.73
CA VAL A 60 13.64 2.24 18.46
C VAL A 60 14.85 2.10 17.54
N ALA A 61 15.03 2.99 16.57
CA ALA A 61 16.19 3.00 15.67
C ALA A 61 17.49 3.48 16.33
N LEU A 62 17.42 4.18 17.46
CA LEU A 62 18.60 4.53 18.26
C LEU A 62 19.04 3.34 19.13
N ASP A 63 18.08 2.55 19.62
CA ASP A 63 18.34 1.36 20.43
C ASP A 63 18.77 0.15 19.58
N ASN A 64 18.14 -0.01 18.40
CA ASN A 64 18.31 -1.17 17.54
C ASN A 64 18.97 -0.82 16.20
N LEU A 65 19.71 -1.80 15.66
CA LEU A 65 20.22 -1.73 14.29
C LEU A 65 19.19 -2.29 13.30
N PRO A 66 19.25 -1.90 12.01
CA PRO A 66 18.34 -2.39 10.99
C PRO A 66 18.37 -3.91 10.79
N GLU A 67 19.49 -4.58 11.12
CA GLU A 67 19.64 -6.05 11.07
C GLU A 67 18.97 -6.78 12.24
N GLY A 68 18.22 -6.09 13.11
CA GLY A 68 17.57 -6.70 14.28
C GLY A 68 18.53 -7.07 15.41
N ARG A 69 19.82 -6.72 15.29
CA ARG A 69 20.79 -6.87 16.38
C ARG A 69 20.63 -5.72 17.38
N GLU A 70 20.62 -6.04 18.66
CA GLU A 70 20.74 -5.06 19.74
C GLU A 70 22.08 -4.35 19.58
N GLY A 71 22.01 -3.07 19.24
CA GLY A 71 23.16 -2.27 18.86
C GLY A 71 23.50 -1.24 19.91
N PHE A 72 23.24 -1.49 21.19
CA PHE A 72 23.47 -0.52 22.26
C PHE A 72 24.96 -0.16 22.32
N GLN A 73 25.27 1.06 21.92
CA GLN A 73 26.56 1.72 22.09
C GLN A 73 26.22 3.03 22.79
N PRO A 74 26.74 3.24 24.00
CA PRO A 74 26.53 4.48 24.71
C PRO A 74 27.07 5.66 23.89
N ARG A 75 26.53 6.85 24.15
CA ARG A 75 27.09 8.12 23.66
C ARG A 75 28.58 8.17 24.03
N ARG A 76 29.43 8.76 23.18
CA ARG A 76 30.88 8.88 23.45
C ARG A 76 31.19 9.94 24.53
N GLY A 77 30.51 9.86 25.68
CA GLY A 77 30.59 10.81 26.78
C GLY A 77 30.20 12.24 26.37
N ASP A 78 30.74 13.22 27.08
CA ASP A 78 30.49 14.66 26.89
C ASP A 78 31.08 15.24 25.60
N GLN A 79 31.83 14.45 24.83
CA GLN A 79 32.53 14.91 23.63
C GLN A 79 31.65 14.87 22.36
N GLU A 80 30.51 14.19 22.39
CA GLU A 80 29.64 14.04 21.22
C GLU A 80 28.40 14.93 21.39
N SER A 81 28.14 15.84 20.45
CA SER A 81 26.89 16.62 20.48
C SER A 81 25.68 15.70 20.27
N PRO A 82 24.49 16.04 20.80
CA PRO A 82 23.27 15.25 20.57
C PRO A 82 22.97 15.06 19.07
N GLU A 83 23.31 16.06 18.26
CA GLU A 83 23.13 16.05 16.81
C GLU A 83 24.08 15.06 16.14
N ASP A 84 25.36 15.05 16.51
CA ASP A 84 26.34 14.09 15.99
C ASP A 84 25.96 12.66 16.35
N PHE A 85 25.44 12.46 17.56
CA PHE A 85 24.93 11.17 18.00
C PHE A 85 23.75 10.69 17.12
N LEU A 86 22.77 11.57 16.88
CA LEU A 86 21.62 11.27 16.02
C LEU A 86 22.09 10.94 14.60
N VAL A 87 22.98 11.75 14.02
CA VAL A 87 23.50 11.52 12.66
C VAL A 87 24.27 10.20 12.59
N ARG A 88 25.19 9.94 13.53
CA ARG A 88 26.00 8.71 13.56
C ARG A 88 25.12 7.46 13.64
N ARG A 89 24.06 7.49 14.44
CA ARG A 89 23.17 6.35 14.63
C ARG A 89 22.22 6.14 13.48
N LEU A 90 21.56 7.21 13.07
CA LEU A 90 20.58 7.13 12.00
C LEU A 90 21.23 6.92 10.63
N ARG A 91 22.54 7.23 10.47
CA ARG A 91 23.30 6.88 9.26
C ARG A 91 23.25 5.38 8.93
N LYS A 92 23.20 4.51 9.94
CA LYS A 92 23.12 3.05 9.74
C LYS A 92 21.78 2.59 9.14
N TRP A 93 20.76 3.44 9.17
CA TRP A 93 19.45 3.18 8.59
C TRP A 93 19.34 3.64 7.12
N PHE A 94 20.45 4.08 6.53
CA PHE A 94 20.60 4.27 5.08
C PHE A 94 21.20 3.02 4.43
N ARG A 95 20.88 2.80 3.16
CA ARG A 95 21.53 1.76 2.34
C ARG A 95 22.95 2.20 1.98
N GLU A 96 23.93 1.31 2.15
CA GLU A 96 25.36 1.58 1.93
C GLU A 96 25.72 1.95 0.48
N GLU A 97 24.85 1.66 -0.50
CA GLU A 97 25.12 1.91 -1.93
C GLU A 97 24.75 3.33 -2.40
N ASP A 98 24.03 4.10 -1.59
CA ASP A 98 23.60 5.45 -1.95
C ASP A 98 24.29 6.47 -1.02
N ASP A 99 25.48 6.91 -1.43
CA ASP A 99 26.21 8.03 -0.81
C ASP A 99 25.45 9.37 -0.92
N ASP A 100 24.33 9.38 -1.65
CA ASP A 100 23.40 10.48 -1.69
C ASP A 100 22.49 10.48 -0.45
N PHE A 101 22.84 11.36 0.49
CA PHE A 101 21.92 11.87 1.52
C PHE A 101 20.60 12.46 0.93
N GLU A 102 20.51 12.56 -0.39
CA GLU A 102 19.39 13.07 -1.16
C GLU A 102 18.34 11.98 -1.47
N ARG A 103 17.35 11.96 -0.57
CA ARG A 103 15.92 11.69 -0.80
C ARG A 103 15.34 10.28 -0.74
N ASN A 104 15.94 9.17 -1.18
CA ASN A 104 15.14 7.92 -1.32
C ASN A 104 15.73 6.61 -0.78
N ALA A 105 16.96 6.59 -0.27
CA ALA A 105 17.66 5.36 0.14
C ALA A 105 17.49 4.96 1.63
N ARG A 106 16.33 5.25 2.24
CA ARG A 106 16.11 4.96 3.68
C ARG A 106 15.35 3.66 3.87
N LEU A 107 15.80 2.86 4.83
CA LEU A 107 15.06 1.66 5.24
C LEU A 107 13.71 2.05 5.85
N ALA A 108 12.74 1.14 5.74
CA ALA A 108 11.42 1.33 6.33
C ALA A 108 11.55 1.54 7.85
N PRO A 109 10.74 2.44 8.45
CA PRO A 109 10.81 2.69 9.87
C PRO A 109 10.50 1.41 10.67
N PRO A 110 11.22 1.14 11.77
CA PRO A 110 11.00 -0.08 12.57
C PRO A 110 9.60 -0.12 13.21
N ARG A 111 8.95 1.03 13.34
CA ARG A 111 7.55 1.15 13.75
C ARG A 111 6.79 2.02 12.77
N ALA A 112 5.69 1.47 12.24
CA ALA A 112 4.77 2.23 11.40
C ALA A 112 4.18 3.40 12.20
N GLY A 113 4.40 4.61 11.71
CA GLY A 113 3.73 5.80 12.24
C GLY A 113 2.28 5.87 11.78
N GLN A 114 1.48 6.67 12.49
CA GLN A 114 0.09 6.97 12.12
C GLN A 114 -0.09 8.48 11.93
N SER A 115 -1.12 8.88 11.18
CA SER A 115 -1.48 10.29 11.07
C SER A 115 -2.09 10.82 12.36
N LEU A 116 -2.00 12.13 12.58
CA LEU A 116 -2.57 12.80 13.76
C LEU A 116 -4.09 12.59 13.85
N ASP A 117 -4.79 12.67 12.72
CA ASP A 117 -6.24 12.41 12.64
C ASP A 117 -6.59 11.00 13.08
N MET A 118 -5.82 10.01 12.64
CA MET A 118 -6.03 8.63 13.03
C MET A 118 -5.80 8.45 14.53
N HIS A 119 -4.73 9.06 15.07
CA HIS A 119 -4.46 9.03 16.50
C HIS A 119 -5.60 9.64 17.33
N LEU A 120 -6.11 10.81 16.94
CA LEU A 120 -7.22 11.46 17.62
C LEU A 120 -8.51 10.64 17.55
N ARG A 121 -8.78 9.97 16.43
CA ARG A 121 -9.92 9.05 16.29
C ARG A 121 -9.80 7.87 17.24
N LEU A 122 -8.64 7.20 17.29
CA LEU A 122 -8.40 6.09 18.22
C LEU A 122 -8.53 6.55 19.67
N LYS A 123 -7.92 7.68 20.02
CA LYS A 123 -7.98 8.24 21.38
C LYS A 123 -9.42 8.56 21.78
N ARG A 124 -10.21 9.13 20.89
CA ARG A 124 -11.63 9.39 21.13
C ARG A 124 -12.41 8.08 21.29
N GLN A 125 -12.12 7.07 20.48
CA GLN A 125 -12.77 5.76 20.59
C GLN A 125 -12.42 5.04 21.90
N GLN A 126 -11.16 5.12 22.33
CA GLN A 126 -10.71 4.63 23.64
C GLN A 126 -11.44 5.37 24.77
N GLN A 127 -11.45 6.71 24.76
CA GLN A 127 -12.19 7.49 25.75
C GLN A 127 -13.69 7.19 25.82
N ILE A 128 -14.30 6.82 24.68
CA ILE A 128 -15.68 6.37 24.63
C ILE A 128 -15.86 4.98 25.26
N ASN A 129 -14.90 4.08 25.04
CA ASN A 129 -14.93 2.72 25.61
C ASN A 129 -14.63 2.74 27.11
N ASP A 130 -13.71 3.60 27.55
CA ASP A 130 -13.31 3.79 28.94
C ASP A 130 -14.34 4.62 29.73
N GLY A 131 -15.42 5.07 29.08
CA GLY A 131 -16.51 5.82 29.71
C GLY A 131 -16.18 7.28 30.05
N LEU A 132 -14.98 7.76 29.74
CA LEU A 132 -14.51 9.13 29.97
C LEU A 132 -15.22 10.16 29.09
N VAL A 133 -15.70 9.74 27.91
CA VAL A 133 -16.45 10.58 26.98
C VAL A 133 -17.77 9.90 26.67
N SER A 134 -18.87 10.61 26.91
CA SER A 134 -20.20 10.10 26.57
C SER A 134 -20.30 9.87 25.06
N ARG A 135 -20.82 8.70 24.67
CA ARG A 135 -21.11 8.42 23.26
C ARG A 135 -21.98 9.55 22.71
N PRO A 136 -21.73 10.04 21.48
CA PRO A 136 -22.61 11.03 20.87
C PRO A 136 -24.06 10.52 20.98
N ARG A 137 -24.93 11.35 21.56
CA ARG A 137 -26.33 10.98 21.82
C ARG A 137 -26.93 10.39 20.56
N ARG A 138 -27.61 9.24 20.69
CA ARG A 138 -28.42 8.68 19.60
C ARG A 138 -29.31 9.80 19.07
N LEU A 139 -29.39 9.93 17.76
CA LEU A 139 -30.27 10.91 17.14
C LEU A 139 -31.68 10.73 17.70
N THR A 140 -32.29 11.84 18.11
CA THR A 140 -33.70 11.89 18.46
C THR A 140 -34.54 11.39 17.29
N GLU A 141 -35.79 11.00 17.53
CA GLU A 141 -36.69 10.53 16.47
C GLU A 141 -36.79 11.55 15.32
N ALA A 142 -36.85 12.85 15.65
CA ALA A 142 -36.79 13.93 14.68
C ALA A 142 -35.47 13.94 13.87
N GLY A 143 -34.32 13.70 14.51
CA GLY A 143 -33.02 13.60 13.84
C GLY A 143 -32.88 12.35 12.95
N GLN A 144 -33.52 11.24 13.34
CA GLN A 144 -33.58 10.03 12.53
C GLN A 144 -34.47 10.23 11.31
N GLN A 145 -35.63 10.88 11.48
CA GLN A 145 -36.52 11.25 10.38
C GLN A 145 -35.84 12.23 9.41
N ALA A 146 -35.15 13.25 9.90
CA ALA A 146 -34.38 14.17 9.06
C ALA A 146 -33.29 13.45 8.25
N ARG A 147 -32.56 12.50 8.87
CA ARG A 147 -31.58 11.67 8.14
C ARG A 147 -32.24 10.78 7.08
N ARG A 148 -33.40 10.19 7.36
CA ARG A 148 -34.15 9.38 6.38
C ARG A 148 -34.59 10.25 5.21
N GLN A 149 -35.16 11.42 5.47
CA GLN A 149 -35.57 12.37 4.43
C GLN A 149 -34.38 12.85 3.57
N VAL A 150 -33.21 13.11 4.17
CA VAL A 150 -31.99 13.46 3.41
C VAL A 150 -31.52 12.29 2.56
N ARG A 151 -31.53 11.05 3.10
CA ARG A 151 -31.19 9.84 2.33
C ARG A 151 -32.17 9.58 1.20
N GLU A 152 -33.46 9.77 1.43
CA GLU A 152 -34.51 9.63 0.42
C GLU A 152 -34.38 10.70 -0.66
N ARG A 153 -34.10 11.96 -0.30
CA ARG A 153 -33.82 13.03 -1.27
C ARG A 153 -32.54 12.76 -2.08
N ALA A 154 -31.49 12.24 -1.45
CA ALA A 154 -30.25 11.86 -2.13
C ALA A 154 -30.40 10.57 -2.97
N GLY A 155 -31.37 9.72 -2.64
CA GLY A 155 -31.72 8.49 -3.35
C GLY A 155 -32.72 8.71 -4.50
N LYS A 156 -33.52 9.77 -4.46
CA LYS A 156 -34.44 10.14 -5.56
C LYS A 156 -33.63 10.38 -6.84
N GLY A 157 -33.85 9.52 -7.84
CA GLY A 157 -33.18 9.56 -9.14
C GLY A 157 -31.97 8.62 -9.27
N ARG A 158 -31.55 7.93 -8.20
CA ARG A 158 -30.49 6.92 -8.28
C ARG A 158 -31.13 5.53 -8.42
N PRO A 159 -30.85 4.79 -9.50
CA PRO A 159 -31.39 3.43 -9.65
C PRO A 159 -30.86 2.55 -8.52
N ASP A 160 -31.76 1.72 -7.97
CA ASP A 160 -31.46 0.83 -6.83
C ASP A 160 -30.19 0.00 -7.13
N PRO A 161 -29.14 0.11 -6.29
CA PRO A 161 -27.90 -0.62 -6.50
C PRO A 161 -28.12 -2.13 -6.52
N ILE A 162 -29.09 -2.65 -5.76
CA ILE A 162 -29.39 -4.09 -5.71
C ILE A 162 -30.08 -4.53 -7.01
N ALA A 163 -31.11 -3.80 -7.44
CA ALA A 163 -31.74 -4.05 -8.74
C ALA A 163 -30.75 -3.98 -9.91
N ARG A 164 -29.82 -3.02 -9.90
CA ARG A 164 -28.78 -2.91 -10.94
C ARG A 164 -27.79 -4.08 -10.91
N ALA A 165 -27.40 -4.56 -9.73
CA ALA A 165 -26.56 -5.74 -9.60
C ALA A 165 -27.28 -6.99 -10.13
N ARG A 166 -28.52 -7.24 -9.71
CA ARG A 166 -29.33 -8.36 -10.21
C ARG A 166 -29.55 -8.32 -11.71
N ALA A 167 -29.80 -7.13 -12.28
CA ALA A 167 -29.95 -6.98 -13.73
C ALA A 167 -28.63 -7.24 -14.48
N ARG A 168 -27.48 -6.95 -13.87
CA ARG A 168 -26.17 -7.29 -14.44
C ARG A 168 -25.95 -8.80 -14.39
N ASP A 169 -26.25 -9.45 -13.28
CA ASP A 169 -26.10 -10.89 -13.11
C ASP A 169 -27.02 -11.66 -14.08
N ALA A 170 -28.27 -11.22 -14.24
CA ALA A 170 -29.19 -11.78 -15.21
C ALA A 170 -28.68 -11.66 -16.65
N ARG A 171 -28.06 -10.53 -17.03
CA ARG A 171 -27.45 -10.36 -18.36
C ARG A 171 -26.24 -11.26 -18.56
N VAL A 172 -25.43 -11.46 -17.52
CA VAL A 172 -24.29 -12.37 -17.57
C VAL A 172 -24.79 -13.80 -17.73
N GLN A 173 -25.79 -14.22 -16.95
CA GLN A 173 -26.38 -15.55 -17.07
C GLN A 173 -26.98 -15.77 -18.46
N GLN A 174 -27.76 -14.81 -18.98
CA GLN A 174 -28.27 -14.88 -20.35
C GLN A 174 -27.17 -14.97 -21.41
N ALA A 175 -26.04 -14.27 -21.21
CA ALA A 175 -24.90 -14.36 -22.12
C ALA A 175 -24.17 -15.72 -22.02
N LEU A 176 -24.11 -16.31 -20.83
CA LEU A 176 -23.56 -17.66 -20.61
C LEU A 176 -24.48 -18.73 -21.21
N ASP A 177 -25.79 -18.62 -20.97
CA ASP A 177 -26.81 -19.52 -21.52
C ASP A 177 -26.84 -19.42 -23.06
N ALA A 178 -26.70 -18.22 -23.62
CA ALA A 178 -26.61 -18.00 -25.06
C ALA A 178 -25.28 -18.48 -25.66
N LEU A 179 -24.23 -18.62 -24.85
CA LEU A 179 -22.95 -19.13 -25.32
C LEU A 179 -22.97 -20.62 -25.61
N ALA A 180 -23.99 -21.36 -25.11
CA ALA A 180 -24.27 -22.79 -25.35
C ALA A 180 -23.08 -23.57 -25.93
N VAL A 181 -21.97 -23.57 -25.20
CA VAL A 181 -20.83 -24.41 -25.49
C VAL A 181 -21.21 -25.74 -24.89
N ASP A 182 -21.27 -26.80 -25.69
CA ASP A 182 -21.15 -28.17 -25.18
C ASP A 182 -19.76 -28.25 -24.57
N VAL A 183 -19.64 -27.79 -23.32
CA VAL A 183 -18.45 -28.00 -22.51
C VAL A 183 -18.57 -29.47 -22.15
N PRO A 184 -17.76 -30.37 -22.74
CA PRO A 184 -17.71 -31.75 -22.24
C PRO A 184 -17.48 -31.63 -20.74
N PRO A 185 -18.24 -32.38 -19.90
CA PRO A 185 -18.17 -32.24 -18.45
C PRO A 185 -16.69 -32.20 -18.09
N ALA A 186 -16.25 -31.06 -17.55
CA ALA A 186 -14.86 -30.84 -17.17
C ALA A 186 -14.44 -32.14 -16.51
N HIS A 187 -13.42 -32.82 -17.06
CA HIS A 187 -13.01 -34.10 -16.53
C HIS A 187 -12.82 -33.92 -15.03
N ALA A 188 -13.83 -34.35 -14.26
CA ALA A 188 -13.74 -34.61 -12.85
C ALA A 188 -12.94 -35.90 -12.79
N GLY A 189 -11.69 -35.83 -13.26
CA GLY A 189 -10.70 -36.74 -12.78
C GLY A 189 -10.73 -36.55 -11.28
N GLU A 190 -10.92 -37.65 -10.56
CA GLU A 190 -10.57 -37.81 -9.16
C GLU A 190 -9.04 -37.62 -8.98
N GLY A 191 -8.49 -36.54 -9.56
CA GLY A 191 -7.17 -36.05 -9.25
C GLY A 191 -7.32 -35.37 -7.91
N GLU A 192 -6.65 -35.94 -6.91
CA GLU A 192 -6.34 -35.29 -5.64
C GLU A 192 -6.27 -33.79 -5.83
N ASN A 193 -7.12 -33.05 -5.10
CA ASN A 193 -7.10 -31.59 -5.10
C ASN A 193 -5.65 -31.15 -5.16
N ALA A 194 -5.25 -30.45 -6.24
CA ALA A 194 -3.92 -29.88 -6.32
C ALA A 194 -3.67 -29.18 -4.97
N PRO A 195 -2.56 -29.49 -4.27
CA PRO A 195 -2.33 -29.03 -2.90
C PRO A 195 -2.62 -27.54 -2.81
N ASP A 196 -3.27 -27.09 -1.74
CA ASP A 196 -3.78 -25.70 -1.61
C ASP A 196 -2.72 -24.64 -1.98
N ASP A 197 -1.44 -24.93 -1.73
CA ASP A 197 -0.28 -24.13 -2.13
C ASP A 197 -0.23 -23.81 -3.64
N ARG A 198 -0.64 -24.74 -4.52
CA ARG A 198 -0.70 -24.53 -5.98
C ARG A 198 -1.86 -23.62 -6.38
N ARG A 199 -3.00 -23.72 -5.69
CA ARG A 199 -4.17 -22.86 -5.96
C ARG A 199 -3.90 -21.41 -5.55
N ASP A 200 -3.26 -21.22 -4.40
CA ASP A 200 -2.86 -19.89 -3.93
C ASP A 200 -1.80 -19.28 -4.85
N SER A 201 -0.80 -20.06 -5.28
CA SER A 201 0.19 -19.63 -6.28
C SER A 201 -0.44 -19.21 -7.61
N GLN A 202 -1.48 -19.91 -8.08
CA GLN A 202 -2.19 -19.56 -9.32
C GLN A 202 -2.98 -18.25 -9.20
N LEU A 203 -3.68 -18.04 -8.08
CA LEU A 203 -4.42 -16.79 -7.84
C LEU A 203 -3.49 -15.58 -7.76
N VAL A 204 -2.32 -15.78 -7.16
CA VAL A 204 -1.27 -14.77 -6.97
C VAL A 204 -0.62 -14.43 -8.30
N ALA A 205 -0.25 -15.42 -9.10
CA ALA A 205 0.23 -15.21 -10.44
C ALA A 205 -0.82 -14.53 -11.33
N ALA A 206 -2.10 -14.92 -11.23
CA ALA A 206 -3.18 -14.26 -11.95
C ALA A 206 -3.39 -12.81 -11.53
N TYR A 207 -3.19 -12.49 -10.25
CA TYR A 207 -3.20 -11.12 -9.76
C TYR A 207 -2.02 -10.31 -10.30
N ALA A 208 -0.79 -10.83 -10.17
CA ALA A 208 0.42 -10.17 -10.62
C ALA A 208 0.42 -9.94 -12.15
N ALA A 209 -0.02 -10.94 -12.91
CA ALA A 209 -0.26 -10.85 -14.35
C ALA A 209 -1.16 -9.67 -14.73
N ARG A 210 -2.29 -9.50 -14.03
CA ARG A 210 -3.22 -8.38 -14.24
C ARG A 210 -2.59 -7.03 -13.93
N THR A 211 -1.78 -6.94 -12.88
CA THR A 211 -1.09 -5.68 -12.56
C THR A 211 0.04 -5.37 -13.55
N ALA A 212 0.80 -6.37 -13.98
CA ALA A 212 1.89 -6.23 -14.93
C ALA A 212 1.38 -5.83 -16.32
N THR A 213 0.42 -6.56 -16.87
CA THR A 213 -0.20 -6.23 -18.17
C THR A 213 -0.79 -4.82 -18.22
N VAL A 214 -1.38 -4.33 -17.13
CA VAL A 214 -1.84 -2.94 -17.04
C VAL A 214 -0.68 -1.95 -17.08
N ARG A 215 0.42 -2.24 -16.37
CA ARG A 215 1.64 -1.41 -16.35
C ARG A 215 2.32 -1.35 -17.73
N HIS A 216 2.28 -2.44 -18.48
CA HIS A 216 2.90 -2.54 -19.81
C HIS A 216 1.97 -2.16 -20.97
N ASP A 217 0.71 -1.79 -20.70
CA ASP A 217 -0.18 -1.35 -21.77
C ASP A 217 0.35 -0.05 -22.42
N PRO A 218 0.56 -0.02 -23.75
CA PRO A 218 1.18 1.12 -24.42
C PRO A 218 0.32 2.38 -24.31
N THR A 219 -1.00 2.24 -24.21
CA THR A 219 -1.92 3.37 -24.08
C THR A 219 -1.83 3.96 -22.68
N VAL A 220 -1.76 3.12 -21.64
CA VAL A 220 -1.58 3.54 -20.25
C VAL A 220 -0.22 4.23 -20.08
N ARG A 221 0.88 3.63 -20.57
CA ARG A 221 2.23 4.21 -20.49
C ARG A 221 2.30 5.57 -21.16
N ARG A 222 1.77 5.71 -22.38
CA ARG A 222 1.79 6.99 -23.12
C ARG A 222 1.03 8.09 -22.39
N ILE A 223 -0.14 7.79 -21.83
CA ILE A 223 -0.94 8.78 -21.10
C ILE A 223 -0.26 9.17 -19.79
N LEU A 224 0.26 8.20 -19.03
CA LEU A 224 0.96 8.48 -17.78
C LEU A 224 2.24 9.27 -18.01
N ALA A 225 3.07 8.90 -19.00
CA ALA A 225 4.29 9.61 -19.36
C ALA A 225 4.01 11.09 -19.69
N ARG A 226 2.99 11.34 -20.51
CA ARG A 226 2.55 12.69 -20.84
C ARG A 226 2.08 13.47 -19.61
N LEU A 227 1.30 12.85 -18.72
CA LEU A 227 0.82 13.50 -17.49
C LEU A 227 1.96 13.81 -16.51
N THR A 228 2.98 12.95 -16.44
CA THR A 228 4.17 13.18 -15.62
C THR A 228 5.05 14.29 -16.17
N GLU A 229 5.24 14.36 -17.49
CA GLU A 229 5.97 15.44 -18.16
C GLU A 229 5.28 16.79 -17.97
N GLU A 230 3.97 16.84 -18.15
CA GLU A 230 3.15 18.07 -17.99
C GLU A 230 2.90 18.43 -16.50
N ARG A 231 3.30 17.58 -15.54
CA ARG A 231 3.03 17.70 -14.09
C ARG A 231 1.57 18.08 -13.76
N ARG A 232 0.63 17.55 -14.53
CA ARG A 232 -0.79 17.93 -14.50
C ARG A 232 -1.67 16.77 -14.04
N ARG A 233 -2.84 17.09 -13.49
CA ARG A 233 -3.88 16.09 -13.22
C ARG A 233 -4.59 15.69 -14.52
N PRO A 234 -5.03 14.42 -14.66
CA PRO A 234 -5.74 13.96 -15.84
C PRO A 234 -7.06 14.71 -16.05
N ASN A 235 -7.37 15.05 -17.30
CA ASN A 235 -8.67 15.59 -17.69
C ASN A 235 -9.77 14.49 -17.63
N ALA A 236 -11.04 14.89 -17.64
CA ALA A 236 -12.19 13.98 -17.62
C ALA A 236 -12.16 12.98 -18.81
N GLN A 237 -11.82 13.44 -20.01
CA GLN A 237 -11.69 12.59 -21.20
C GLN A 237 -10.52 11.61 -21.08
N GLU A 238 -9.35 12.08 -20.63
CA GLU A 238 -8.16 11.24 -20.40
C GLU A 238 -8.43 10.18 -19.31
N THR A 239 -9.19 10.55 -18.28
CA THR A 239 -9.62 9.62 -17.23
C THR A 239 -10.52 8.50 -17.79
N ILE A 240 -11.42 8.83 -18.72
CA ILE A 240 -12.29 7.84 -19.38
C ILE A 240 -11.44 6.89 -20.24
N ILE A 241 -10.51 7.44 -21.02
CA ILE A 241 -9.61 6.66 -21.88
C ILE A 241 -8.72 5.73 -21.03
N LEU A 242 -8.12 6.25 -19.95
CA LEU A 242 -7.28 5.48 -19.05
C LEU A 242 -8.07 4.36 -18.37
N ARG A 243 -9.29 4.63 -17.89
CA ARG A 243 -10.18 3.59 -17.34
C ARG A 243 -10.52 2.51 -18.36
N ARG A 244 -10.76 2.89 -19.62
CA ARG A 244 -11.05 1.93 -20.70
C ARG A 244 -9.82 1.08 -21.03
N ALA A 245 -8.65 1.69 -21.13
CA ALA A 245 -7.38 1.00 -21.40
C ALA A 245 -7.03 0.01 -20.27
N VAL A 246 -7.14 0.44 -19.01
CA VAL A 246 -6.93 -0.43 -17.84
C VAL A 246 -7.89 -1.62 -17.85
N ARG A 247 -9.18 -1.40 -18.11
CA ARG A 247 -10.16 -2.50 -18.19
C ARG A 247 -9.86 -3.47 -19.34
N ALA A 248 -9.48 -2.95 -20.51
CA ALA A 248 -9.13 -3.78 -21.67
C ALA A 248 -7.85 -4.60 -21.42
N ALA A 249 -6.86 -4.03 -20.73
CA ALA A 249 -5.65 -4.74 -20.32
C ALA A 249 -5.96 -5.83 -19.28
N GLN A 250 -6.81 -5.54 -18.29
CA GLN A 250 -7.25 -6.54 -17.30
C GLN A 250 -8.02 -7.70 -17.95
N GLN A 251 -8.86 -7.43 -18.95
CA GLN A 251 -9.58 -8.47 -19.69
C GLN A 251 -8.63 -9.36 -20.51
N ARG A 252 -7.65 -8.76 -21.21
CA ARG A 252 -6.62 -9.54 -21.92
C ARG A 252 -5.80 -10.40 -20.98
N ALA A 253 -5.42 -9.87 -19.82
CA ALA A 253 -4.71 -10.62 -18.79
C ALA A 253 -5.53 -11.81 -18.27
N SER A 254 -6.84 -11.64 -18.04
CA SER A 254 -7.69 -12.76 -17.63
C SER A 254 -7.81 -13.85 -18.70
N LEU A 255 -7.83 -13.48 -19.98
CA LEU A 255 -7.80 -14.46 -21.06
C LEU A 255 -6.43 -15.16 -21.13
N GLY A 256 -5.34 -14.41 -20.92
CA GLY A 256 -3.98 -14.96 -20.83
C GLY A 256 -3.80 -15.93 -19.66
N THR A 257 -4.38 -15.65 -18.50
CA THR A 257 -4.34 -16.58 -17.34
C THR A 257 -5.11 -17.87 -17.62
N LEU A 258 -6.22 -17.80 -18.34
CA LEU A 258 -6.99 -18.98 -18.72
C LEU A 258 -6.22 -19.80 -19.76
N ALA A 259 -5.66 -19.15 -20.78
CA ALA A 259 -4.83 -19.81 -21.78
C ALA A 259 -3.57 -20.45 -21.17
N ALA A 260 -2.95 -19.80 -20.18
CA ALA A 260 -1.85 -20.35 -19.40
C ALA A 260 -2.28 -21.59 -18.60
N ALA A 261 -3.42 -21.53 -17.90
CA ALA A 261 -3.93 -22.66 -17.13
C ALA A 261 -4.30 -23.88 -18.00
N THR A 262 -4.67 -23.67 -19.27
CA THR A 262 -4.98 -24.74 -20.22
C THR A 262 -3.78 -25.19 -21.06
N ALA A 263 -2.65 -24.48 -20.98
CA ALA A 263 -1.48 -24.70 -21.84
C ALA A 263 -0.90 -26.12 -21.71
N ASP A 264 -0.83 -26.63 -20.47
CA ASP A 264 -0.33 -27.97 -20.16
C ASP A 264 -1.18 -29.08 -20.78
N ALA A 265 -2.45 -28.79 -21.11
CA ALA A 265 -3.39 -29.76 -21.65
C ALA A 265 -3.49 -29.74 -23.19
N THR A 266 -3.20 -28.61 -23.85
CA THR A 266 -3.52 -28.43 -25.28
C THR A 266 -2.33 -28.21 -26.21
N ASN A 267 -1.11 -28.02 -25.69
CA ASN A 267 0.12 -27.85 -26.50
C ASN A 267 -0.02 -26.73 -27.57
N GLU A 268 -0.85 -25.72 -27.28
CA GLU A 268 -1.30 -24.70 -28.22
C GLU A 268 -0.36 -23.47 -28.20
N VAL A 269 -0.22 -22.75 -29.32
CA VAL A 269 0.63 -21.54 -29.39
C VAL A 269 0.06 -20.44 -28.51
N LEU A 270 0.68 -20.24 -27.37
CA LEU A 270 0.27 -19.29 -26.33
C LEU A 270 0.36 -17.84 -26.81
N ASN A 271 -0.66 -17.04 -26.50
CA ASN A 271 -0.63 -15.59 -26.62
C ASN A 271 0.61 -15.04 -25.87
N PRO A 272 1.34 -14.03 -26.37
CA PRO A 272 2.49 -13.44 -25.67
C PRO A 272 2.19 -13.04 -24.21
N ASP A 273 0.96 -12.64 -23.90
CA ASP A 273 0.55 -12.38 -22.52
C ASP A 273 0.44 -13.68 -21.70
N ALA A 274 -0.04 -14.78 -22.29
CA ALA A 274 -0.10 -16.09 -21.64
C ALA A 274 1.30 -16.71 -21.43
N GLN A 275 2.23 -16.52 -22.37
CA GLN A 275 3.63 -16.95 -22.23
C GLN A 275 4.30 -16.26 -21.03
N ARG A 276 4.14 -14.93 -20.91
CA ARG A 276 4.66 -14.18 -19.75
C ARG A 276 4.11 -14.73 -18.44
N ILE A 277 2.81 -14.99 -18.39
CA ILE A 277 2.12 -15.52 -17.20
C ILE A 277 2.65 -16.90 -16.82
N LEU A 278 2.88 -17.77 -17.80
CA LEU A 278 3.49 -19.09 -17.58
C LEU A 278 4.93 -18.98 -17.07
N THR A 279 5.74 -18.09 -17.64
CA THR A 279 7.10 -17.84 -17.12
C THR A 279 7.06 -17.38 -15.66
N TYR A 280 6.09 -16.55 -15.28
CA TYR A 280 5.90 -16.15 -13.88
C TYR A 280 5.46 -17.31 -12.98
N LEU A 281 4.52 -18.13 -13.44
CA LEU A 281 4.04 -19.31 -12.71
C LEU A 281 5.16 -20.32 -12.49
N ASP A 282 5.96 -20.60 -13.52
CA ASP A 282 7.06 -21.55 -13.47
C ASP A 282 8.17 -21.08 -12.51
N HIS A 283 8.48 -19.79 -12.51
CA HIS A 283 9.42 -19.23 -11.53
C HIS A 283 8.87 -19.23 -10.09
N ALA A 284 7.58 -18.95 -9.88
CA ALA A 284 6.97 -18.96 -8.55
C ALA A 284 6.89 -20.38 -7.97
N LEU A 285 6.59 -21.38 -8.80
CA LEU A 285 6.46 -22.79 -8.38
C LEU A 285 7.83 -23.45 -8.14
N ASN A 286 8.86 -23.12 -8.91
CA ASN A 286 10.18 -23.76 -8.79
C ASN A 286 11.04 -23.22 -7.64
N SER A 287 10.68 -22.09 -7.03
CA SER A 287 11.53 -21.38 -6.07
C SER A 287 11.16 -21.60 -4.59
N GLY A 288 10.08 -22.34 -4.29
CA GLY A 288 9.68 -22.64 -2.90
C GLY A 288 9.43 -21.39 -2.05
N LEU A 289 9.10 -20.28 -2.72
CA LEU A 289 9.02 -18.96 -2.10
C LEU A 289 7.68 -18.78 -1.39
N THR A 290 7.73 -18.06 -0.28
CA THR A 290 6.52 -17.60 0.41
C THR A 290 5.73 -16.63 -0.48
N LEU A 291 4.42 -16.54 -0.23
CA LEU A 291 3.50 -15.63 -0.94
C LEU A 291 4.06 -14.22 -1.14
N ASP A 292 4.59 -13.62 -0.08
CA ASP A 292 5.11 -12.25 -0.11
C ASP A 292 6.39 -12.12 -0.95
N GLN A 293 7.21 -13.18 -1.00
CA GLN A 293 8.43 -13.23 -1.81
C GLN A 293 8.12 -13.43 -3.29
N THR A 294 7.10 -14.23 -3.63
CA THR A 294 6.63 -14.35 -5.02
C THR A 294 6.09 -13.01 -5.52
N LEU A 295 5.31 -12.30 -4.71
CA LEU A 295 4.82 -10.95 -5.03
C LEU A 295 5.98 -9.97 -5.21
N ALA A 296 6.99 -9.99 -4.34
CA ALA A 296 8.15 -9.13 -4.47
C ALA A 296 8.97 -9.41 -5.74
N LEU A 297 9.23 -10.68 -6.06
CA LEU A 297 9.96 -11.08 -7.28
C LEU A 297 9.21 -10.76 -8.56
N MET A 298 7.88 -10.93 -8.56
CA MET A 298 7.04 -10.52 -9.69
C MET A 298 7.01 -9.00 -9.88
N HIS A 299 7.31 -8.21 -8.86
CA HIS A 299 7.46 -6.77 -8.99
C HIS A 299 8.85 -6.32 -9.45
N THR A 300 9.92 -7.08 -9.16
CA THR A 300 11.32 -6.72 -9.47
C THR A 300 11.82 -7.26 -10.81
N GLN A 301 11.46 -8.48 -11.22
CA GLN A 301 11.85 -9.04 -12.53
C GLN A 301 11.15 -8.36 -13.72
N VAL A 302 10.14 -7.55 -13.44
CA VAL A 302 9.44 -6.69 -14.42
C VAL A 302 10.33 -5.58 -14.96
N ASP A 303 11.39 -5.19 -14.25
CA ASP A 303 12.31 -4.15 -14.72
C ASP A 303 13.47 -4.72 -15.58
N THR A 304 13.72 -6.04 -15.56
CA THR A 304 14.88 -6.65 -16.24
C THR A 304 14.61 -7.16 -17.67
N LEU A 305 13.36 -7.43 -18.03
CA LEU A 305 12.99 -7.87 -19.40
C LEU A 305 12.88 -6.72 -20.42
N ASP A 306 13.13 -5.47 -19.99
CA ASP A 306 13.10 -4.27 -20.83
C ASP A 306 14.52 -3.81 -21.27
N THR A 307 15.54 -4.67 -21.15
CA THR A 307 16.88 -4.43 -21.75
C THR A 307 17.02 -5.25 -23.03
N PRO A 308 17.35 -4.64 -24.19
CA PRO A 308 17.59 -5.39 -25.42
C PRO A 308 18.78 -6.36 -25.30
#